data_AF-A0A0F8Z7Z3-F1
#
_entry.id   AF-A0A0F8Z7Z3-F1
#
_cell.length_a   1.000
_cell.length_b   1.000
_cell.length_c   1.000
_cell.angle_alpha   90.00
_cell.angle_beta   90.00
_cell.angle_gamma   90.00
#
_symmetry.space_group_name_H-M   'P 1'
#
loop_
_entity.id
_entity.type
_entity.pdbx_description
1 polymer ?
#
loop_
_entity_poly.entity_id
_entity_poly.type
_entity_poly.pdbx_seq_one_letter_code
_entity_poly.pdbx_strand_id
1 'polypeptide(L)'
;MEISQERIRKFWEKCGFRYVHETIHFRYYYKEHYWQYPNGDNKQYSPPIDLNNLFKYAVPKLENDVAIKIFKGDYSWIVELWKDNIIARDHDKDPATALFLAIEKVI
;
A
#
# COMPACT_ATOMS: atom_id res chain seq x y z
N MET A 1 -14.00 7.34 -0.92
CA MET A 1 -13.19 8.54 -0.53
C MET A 1 -12.03 8.66 -1.52
N GLU A 2 -11.59 9.86 -1.91
CA GLU A 2 -10.44 9.98 -2.82
C GLU A 2 -9.12 9.96 -2.02
N ILE A 3 -8.26 8.98 -2.29
CA ILE A 3 -6.95 8.84 -1.64
C ILE A 3 -5.92 9.62 -2.46
N SER A 4 -5.25 10.58 -1.83
CA SER A 4 -4.23 11.39 -2.53
C SER A 4 -3.00 10.57 -2.92
N GLN A 5 -2.35 10.93 -4.02
CA GLN A 5 -1.12 10.29 -4.49
C GLN A 5 0.01 10.36 -3.46
N GLU A 6 0.10 11.45 -2.70
CA GLU A 6 1.08 11.60 -1.61
C GLU A 6 0.83 10.62 -0.45
N ARG A 7 -0.44 10.33 -0.15
CA ARG A 7 -0.81 9.33 0.86
C ARG A 7 -0.46 7.92 0.38
N ILE A 8 -0.74 7.60 -0.88
CA ILE A 8 -0.34 6.33 -1.50
C ILE A 8 1.19 6.17 -1.50
N ARG A 9 1.93 7.24 -1.80
CA ARG A 9 3.40 7.25 -1.78
C ARG A 9 3.92 6.87 -0.39
N LYS A 10 3.49 7.59 0.65
CA LYS A 10 3.92 7.34 2.04
C LYS A 10 3.55 5.94 2.51
N PHE A 11 2.38 5.44 2.13
CA PHE A 11 1.94 4.08 2.46
C PHE A 11 2.89 3.04 1.88
N TRP A 12 3.23 3.13 0.59
CA TRP A 12 4.15 2.17 -0.02
C TRP A 12 5.56 2.29 0.54
N GLU A 13 6.03 3.48 0.90
CA GLU A 13 7.30 3.66 1.60
C GLU A 13 7.34 2.92 2.95
N LYS A 14 6.27 3.00 3.75
CA LYS A 14 6.13 2.18 4.97
C LYS A 14 6.12 0.67 4.67
N CYS A 15 5.63 0.28 3.49
CA CYS A 15 5.66 -1.10 3.03
C CYS A 15 7.03 -1.53 2.45
N GLY A 16 8.07 -0.71 2.58
CA GLY A 16 9.44 -1.04 2.17
C GLY A 16 9.76 -0.72 0.71
N PHE A 17 8.90 0.00 0.00
CA PHE A 17 9.24 0.58 -1.29
C PHE A 17 10.09 1.82 -1.11
N ARG A 18 10.87 2.17 -2.13
CA ARG A 18 11.63 3.43 -2.16
C ARG A 18 11.33 4.18 -3.43
N TYR A 19 10.94 5.43 -3.29
CA TYR A 19 10.88 6.34 -4.43
C TYR A 19 12.27 6.96 -4.63
N VAL A 20 12.89 6.66 -5.78
CA VAL A 20 14.24 7.11 -6.10
C VAL A 20 14.17 8.27 -7.08
N HIS A 21 14.89 9.34 -6.73
CA HIS A 21 15.13 10.48 -7.61
C HIS A 21 16.63 10.59 -7.88
N GLU A 22 17.07 10.03 -9.00
CA GLU A 22 18.47 10.04 -9.40
C GLU A 22 18.70 10.93 -10.62
N THR A 23 19.76 11.72 -10.56
CA THR A 23 20.25 12.48 -11.71
C THR A 23 21.47 11.75 -12.26
N ILE A 24 21.31 11.05 -13.38
CA ILE A 24 22.40 10.29 -13.98
C ILE A 24 23.21 11.22 -14.89
N HIS A 25 24.53 11.27 -14.70
CA HIS A 25 25.44 12.04 -15.54
C HIS A 25 26.06 11.12 -16.61
N PHE A 26 25.43 11.01 -17.77
CA PHE A 26 26.01 10.32 -18.93
C PHE A 26 25.82 11.15 -20.19
N ARG A 27 26.81 12.00 -20.52
CA ARG A 27 26.90 12.89 -21.72
C ARG A 27 25.73 13.88 -21.95
N TYR A 28 24.58 13.66 -21.31
CA TYR A 28 23.36 14.44 -21.22
C TYR A 28 22.78 14.27 -19.81
N TYR A 29 22.13 15.31 -19.27
CA TYR A 29 21.46 15.24 -17.98
C TYR A 29 20.05 14.67 -18.18
N TYR A 30 19.78 13.50 -17.64
CA TYR A 30 18.40 13.02 -17.49
C TYR A 30 18.13 12.62 -16.05
N LYS A 31 16.92 12.97 -15.59
CA LYS A 31 16.40 12.61 -14.27
C LYS A 31 15.62 11.33 -14.43
N GLU A 32 16.03 10.28 -13.72
CA GLU A 32 15.22 9.07 -13.61
C GLU A 32 14.40 9.12 -12.32
N HIS A 33 13.13 8.79 -12.48
CA HIS A 33 12.17 8.66 -11.40
C HIS A 33 11.63 7.24 -11.45
N TYR A 34 11.94 6.45 -10.42
CA TYR A 34 11.46 5.08 -10.34
C TYR A 34 11.18 4.68 -8.89
N TRP A 35 10.38 3.63 -8.78
CA TRP A 35 10.06 2.91 -7.57
C TRP A 35 10.91 1.66 -7.51
N GLN A 36 11.71 1.55 -6.45
CA GLN A 36 12.39 0.32 -6.09
C GLN A 36 11.45 -0.51 -5.22
N TYR A 37 11.13 -1.72 -5.70
CA TYR A 37 10.25 -2.68 -5.04
C TYR A 37 11.04 -3.47 -3.98
N PRO A 38 10.37 -4.06 -2.97
CA PRO A 38 11.05 -4.84 -1.92
C PRO A 38 11.86 -6.05 -2.44
N ASN A 39 11.55 -6.55 -3.63
CA ASN A 39 12.29 -7.64 -4.29
C ASN A 39 13.51 -7.16 -5.10
N GLY A 40 13.79 -5.85 -5.13
CA GLY A 40 14.89 -5.25 -5.87
C GLY A 40 14.52 -4.76 -7.28
N ASP A 41 13.30 -5.02 -7.76
CA ASP A 41 12.88 -4.55 -9.09
C ASP A 41 12.71 -3.03 -9.11
N ASN A 42 13.09 -2.39 -10.23
CA ASN A 42 12.84 -0.98 -10.48
C ASN A 42 11.68 -0.82 -11.47
N LYS A 43 10.68 -0.01 -11.11
CA LYS A 43 9.53 0.30 -11.98
C LYS A 43 9.23 1.78 -12.04
N GLN A 44 8.71 2.23 -13.17
CA GLN A 44 8.37 3.65 -13.36
C GLN A 44 7.22 4.13 -12.44
N TYR A 45 6.31 3.23 -12.05
CA TYR A 45 5.11 3.56 -11.28
C TYR A 45 5.04 2.80 -9.95
N SER A 46 4.39 3.42 -8.97
CA SER A 46 4.03 2.76 -7.72
C SER A 46 3.06 1.61 -8.00
N PRO A 47 2.99 0.60 -7.10
CA PRO A 47 1.96 -0.40 -7.20
C PRO A 47 0.57 0.24 -7.08
N PRO A 48 -0.40 -0.16 -7.91
CA PRO A 48 -1.79 0.27 -7.71
C PRO A 48 -2.35 -0.27 -6.38
N ILE A 49 -3.29 0.48 -5.80
CA ILE A 49 -4.06 0.03 -4.63
C ILE A 49 -5.11 -0.98 -5.12
N ASP A 50 -4.73 -2.26 -5.12
CA ASP A 50 -5.63 -3.39 -5.38
C ASP A 50 -5.36 -4.51 -4.37
N LEU A 51 -6.30 -5.45 -4.25
CA LEU A 51 -6.18 -6.53 -3.28
C LEU A 51 -4.91 -7.37 -3.48
N ASN A 52 -4.50 -7.66 -4.71
CA ASN A 52 -3.32 -8.49 -4.98
C ASN A 52 -2.05 -7.82 -4.47
N ASN A 53 -1.88 -6.53 -4.76
CA ASN A 53 -0.71 -5.78 -4.31
C ASN A 53 -0.72 -5.53 -2.80
N LEU A 54 -1.89 -5.28 -2.20
CA LEU A 54 -2.02 -5.14 -0.74
C LEU A 54 -1.66 -6.43 -0.01
N PHE A 55 -2.21 -7.58 -0.44
CA PHE A 55 -1.86 -8.88 0.15
C PHE A 55 -0.41 -9.26 -0.10
N LYS A 56 0.15 -8.91 -1.26
CA LYS A 56 1.53 -9.27 -1.60
C LYS A 56 2.56 -8.44 -0.84
N TYR A 57 2.31 -7.15 -0.63
CA TYR A 57 3.35 -6.23 -0.14
C TYR A 57 3.01 -5.53 1.17
N ALA A 58 1.74 -5.25 1.46
CA ALA A 58 1.34 -4.50 2.64
C ALA A 58 1.02 -5.42 3.83
N VAL A 59 0.22 -6.48 3.62
CA VAL A 59 -0.14 -7.44 4.68
C VAL A 59 1.09 -8.09 5.34
N PRO A 60 2.13 -8.51 4.59
CA PRO A 60 3.34 -9.07 5.22
C PRO A 60 4.09 -8.10 6.13
N LYS A 61 3.86 -6.79 6.00
CA LYS A 61 4.52 -5.75 6.81
C LYS A 61 3.87 -5.54 8.17
N LEU A 62 2.69 -6.12 8.37
CA LEU A 62 2.03 -6.12 9.65
C LEU A 62 2.66 -7.14 10.61
N GLU A 63 3.59 -8.00 10.18
CA GLU A 63 4.23 -8.99 11.05
C GLU A 63 3.21 -9.91 11.76
N ASN A 64 3.65 -10.76 12.69
CA ASN A 64 2.89 -11.93 13.19
C ASN A 64 1.43 -11.66 13.64
N ASP A 65 0.62 -12.73 13.61
CA ASP A 65 -0.75 -12.81 14.14
C ASP A 65 -1.75 -11.76 13.62
N VAL A 66 -1.80 -11.63 12.29
CA VAL A 66 -2.81 -10.83 11.60
C VAL A 66 -3.99 -11.68 11.16
N ALA A 67 -5.19 -11.26 11.53
CA ALA A 67 -6.43 -11.73 10.92
C ALA A 67 -7.06 -10.59 10.11
N ILE A 68 -7.56 -10.91 8.92
CA ILE A 68 -8.29 -9.97 8.07
C ILE A 68 -9.62 -10.62 7.70
N LYS A 69 -10.72 -9.93 7.98
CA LYS A 69 -12.05 -10.30 7.48
C LYS A 69 -12.51 -9.21 6.54
N ILE A 70 -12.89 -9.64 5.35
CA ILE A 70 -13.47 -8.79 4.32
C ILE A 70 -14.87 -9.34 4.05
N PHE A 71 -15.89 -8.52 4.24
CA PHE A 71 -17.27 -8.91 3.97
C PHE A 71 -18.05 -7.78 3.32
N LYS A 72 -19.03 -8.17 2.52
CA LYS A 72 -19.89 -7.24 1.80
C LYS A 72 -21.09 -6.87 2.67
N GLY A 73 -21.22 -5.59 3.00
CA GLY A 73 -22.44 -5.02 3.54
C GLY A 73 -23.39 -4.57 2.44
N ASP A 74 -24.51 -3.95 2.82
CA ASP A 74 -25.57 -3.56 1.89
C ASP A 74 -25.11 -2.53 0.84
N TYR A 75 -24.18 -1.65 1.20
CA TYR A 75 -23.74 -0.52 0.35
C TYR A 75 -22.22 -0.37 0.20
N SER A 76 -21.44 -1.15 0.94
CA SER A 76 -19.98 -1.06 0.98
C SER A 76 -19.35 -2.38 1.39
N TRP A 77 -18.07 -2.53 1.10
CA TRP A 77 -17.22 -3.55 1.70
C TRP A 77 -16.74 -3.06 3.06
N ILE A 78 -16.74 -3.96 4.02
CA ILE A 78 -16.23 -3.72 5.36
C ILE A 78 -15.00 -4.60 5.54
N VAL A 79 -13.93 -3.99 6.03
CA VAL A 79 -12.71 -4.68 6.44
C VAL A 79 -12.52 -4.52 7.93
N GLU A 80 -12.32 -5.65 8.59
CA GLU A 80 -11.85 -5.71 9.96
C GLU A 80 -10.49 -6.39 9.96
N LEU A 81 -9.51 -5.74 10.58
CA LEU A 81 -8.12 -6.18 10.66
C LEU A 81 -7.76 -6.24 12.14
N TRP A 82 -7.37 -7.43 12.59
CA TRP A 82 -6.89 -7.68 13.94
C TRP A 82 -5.40 -7.93 13.86
N LYS A 83 -4.65 -7.21 14.69
CA LYS A 83 -3.21 -7.38 14.87
C LYS A 83 -2.89 -7.13 16.33
N ASP A 84 -2.32 -8.10 17.02
CA ASP A 84 -2.07 -8.02 18.47
C ASP A 84 -3.36 -7.62 19.23
N ASN A 85 -3.32 -6.51 19.97
CA ASN A 85 -4.46 -5.92 20.67
C ASN A 85 -5.15 -4.78 19.89
N ILE A 86 -4.80 -4.59 18.61
CA ILE A 86 -5.32 -3.53 17.75
C ILE A 86 -6.40 -4.12 16.83
N ILE A 87 -7.55 -3.48 16.79
CA ILE A 87 -8.61 -3.75 15.82
C ILE A 87 -8.77 -2.51 14.95
N ALA A 88 -8.35 -2.60 13.70
CA ALA A 88 -8.61 -1.58 12.70
C ALA A 88 -9.81 -1.99 11.85
N ARG A 89 -10.76 -1.07 11.70
CA ARG A 89 -11.95 -1.26 10.89
C ARG A 89 -12.10 -0.11 9.91
N ASP A 90 -12.44 -0.43 8.67
CA ASP A 90 -12.80 0.55 7.65
C ASP A 90 -13.80 0.01 6.64
N HIS A 91 -14.35 0.90 5.81
CA HIS A 91 -15.30 0.54 4.77
C HIS A 91 -15.21 1.47 3.56
N ASP A 92 -15.39 0.93 2.36
CA ASP A 92 -15.49 1.68 1.11
C ASP A 92 -16.30 0.88 0.08
N LYS A 93 -16.71 1.51 -1.02
CA LYS A 93 -17.38 0.83 -2.13
C LYS A 93 -16.46 -0.18 -2.83
N ASP A 94 -15.15 0.04 -2.74
CA ASP A 94 -14.12 -0.87 -3.23
C ASP A 94 -13.41 -1.58 -2.07
N PRO A 95 -13.31 -2.93 -2.08
CA PRO A 95 -12.69 -3.67 -0.99
C PRO A 95 -11.19 -3.41 -0.85
N ALA A 96 -10.48 -3.09 -1.95
CA ALA A 96 -9.06 -2.76 -1.87
C ALA A 96 -8.83 -1.45 -1.13
N THR A 97 -9.66 -0.45 -1.42
CA THR A 97 -9.67 0.83 -0.70
C THR A 97 -9.97 0.64 0.78
N ALA A 98 -11.00 -0.16 1.13
CA ALA A 98 -11.30 -0.48 2.52
C ALA A 98 -10.14 -1.17 3.25
N LEU A 99 -9.47 -2.12 2.58
CA LEU A 99 -8.32 -2.82 3.14
C LEU A 99 -7.10 -1.90 3.31
N PHE A 100 -6.81 -1.06 2.31
CA PHE A 100 -5.76 -0.05 2.38
C PHE A 100 -5.93 0.84 3.63
N LEU A 101 -7.14 1.35 3.85
CA LEU A 101 -7.43 2.21 5.00
C LEU A 101 -7.31 1.48 6.33
N ALA A 102 -7.72 0.21 6.39
CA ALA A 102 -7.56 -0.61 7.59
C ALA A 102 -6.08 -0.89 7.90
N ILE A 103 -5.26 -1.23 6.90
CA ILE A 103 -3.82 -1.47 7.05
C ILE A 103 -3.10 -0.18 7.48
N GLU A 104 -3.41 0.95 6.86
CA GLU A 104 -2.73 2.22 7.14
C GLU A 104 -2.88 2.67 8.61
N LYS A 105 -3.99 2.30 9.27
CA LYS A 105 -4.22 2.57 10.70
C LYS A 105 -3.30 1.79 11.63
N VAL A 106 -2.67 0.73 11.12
CA VAL A 106 -1.91 -0.24 11.92
C VAL A 106 -0.41 -0.18 11.60
N ILE A 107 -0.05 0.31 10.41
CA ILE A 107 1.33 0.34 9.89
C ILE A 107 2.07 1.66 10.16
#